data_AF-A0A3B8J602-F1
#
_entry.id   AF-A0A3B8J602-F1
#
_cell.length_a   1.000
_cell.length_b   1.000
_cell.length_c   1.000
_cell.angle_alpha   90.00
_cell.angle_beta   90.00
_cell.angle_gamma   90.00
#
_symmetry.space_group_name_H-M   'P 1'
#
loop_
_entity.id
_entity.type
_entity.pdbx_description
1 polymer ?
#
loop_
_entity_poly.entity_id
_entity_poly.type
_entity_poly.pdbx_seq_one_letter_code
_entity_poly.pdbx_strand_id
1 'polypeptide(L)'
;MTKGVQIETVEGKRVVKGLGYYETPDIENLKHLVKRSADRYGNAVAFRFKDINGNITGKTYIEFDRDIDCLGTALISLGLKGMRYSIIGENRYEW
;
A
#
# COMPACT_ATOMS: atom_id res chain seq x y z
N MET A 1 24.27 16.81 11.21
CA MET A 1 22.80 16.84 11.09
C MET A 1 22.46 17.13 9.64
N THR A 2 21.99 16.13 8.89
CA THR A 2 21.45 16.34 7.55
C THR A 2 20.18 17.18 7.69
N LYS A 3 20.15 18.37 7.10
CA LYS A 3 18.97 19.25 7.19
C LYS A 3 17.85 18.65 6.35
N GLY A 4 16.78 18.16 6.99
CA GLY A 4 15.61 17.58 6.29
C GLY A 4 14.71 18.62 5.62
N VAL A 5 15.12 19.88 5.63
CA VAL A 5 14.37 21.02 5.08
C VAL A 5 15.33 21.99 4.41
N GLN A 6 14.93 22.48 3.24
CA GLN A 6 15.54 23.61 2.55
C GLN A 6 14.59 24.80 2.59
N ILE A 7 15.11 25.97 2.94
CA ILE A 7 14.35 27.23 2.93
C ILE A 7 14.94 28.10 1.82
N GLU A 8 14.07 28.57 0.93
CA GLU A 8 14.43 29.42 -0.20
C GLU A 8 13.38 30.51 -0.39
N THR A 9 13.76 31.60 -1.07
CA THR A 9 12.82 32.66 -1.47
C THR A 9 12.56 32.52 -2.96
N VAL A 10 11.32 32.18 -3.33
CA VAL A 10 10.86 32.05 -4.72
C VAL A 10 9.84 33.15 -4.98
N GLU A 11 10.11 34.03 -5.94
CA GLU A 11 9.21 35.16 -6.29
C GLU A 11 8.81 36.03 -5.08
N GLY A 12 9.76 36.30 -4.18
CA GLY A 12 9.51 37.08 -2.96
C GLY A 12 8.75 36.34 -1.87
N LYS A 13 8.37 35.07 -2.08
CA LYS A 13 7.72 34.22 -1.08
C LYS A 13 8.73 33.25 -0.46
N ARG A 14 8.66 33.09 0.87
CA ARG A 14 9.45 32.09 1.59
C ARG A 14 8.83 30.71 1.35
N VAL A 15 9.59 29.82 0.72
CA VAL A 15 9.22 28.42 0.46
C VAL A 15 10.04 27.51 1.37
N VAL A 16 9.37 26.52 1.95
CA VAL A 16 9.97 25.50 2.82
C VAL A 16 9.80 24.16 2.14
N LYS A 17 10.89 23.60 1.61
CA LYS A 17 10.91 22.30 0.92
C LYS A 17 11.34 21.20 1.88
N GLY A 18 10.55 20.14 2.00
CA GLY A 18 10.95 18.92 2.68
C GLY A 18 11.91 18.12 1.81
N LEU A 19 13.12 17.86 2.30
CA LEU A 19 14.13 17.05 1.60
C LEU A 19 14.11 15.58 2.04
N GLY A 20 13.39 15.27 3.11
CA GLY A 20 13.42 13.95 3.74
C GLY A 20 14.64 13.78 4.67
N TYR A 21 14.57 12.77 5.52
CA TYR A 21 15.63 12.44 6.49
C TYR A 21 16.38 11.15 6.14
N TYR A 22 15.91 10.42 5.14
CA TYR A 22 16.44 9.12 4.73
C TYR A 22 16.12 8.89 3.26
N GLU A 23 16.90 8.02 2.62
CA GLU A 23 16.63 7.58 1.25
C GLU A 23 15.40 6.68 1.23
N THR A 24 14.45 7.02 0.37
CA THR A 24 13.25 6.23 0.12
C THR A 24 13.40 5.50 -1.19
N PRO A 25 13.01 4.22 -1.27
CA PRO A 25 12.94 3.55 -2.57
C PRO A 25 11.83 4.16 -3.43
N ASP A 26 12.08 4.21 -4.74
CA ASP A 26 11.05 4.60 -5.70
C ASP A 26 9.93 3.55 -5.75
N ILE A 27 8.70 4.03 -5.73
CA ILE A 27 7.49 3.23 -5.83
C ILE A 27 6.71 3.70 -7.05
N GLU A 28 6.63 2.84 -8.06
CA GLU A 28 6.00 3.17 -9.34
C GLU A 28 4.47 3.19 -9.26
N ASN A 29 3.90 2.23 -8.54
CA ASN A 29 2.46 2.08 -8.38
C ASN A 29 2.16 1.20 -7.15
N LEU A 30 0.87 1.13 -6.78
CA LEU A 30 0.43 0.36 -5.62
C LEU A 30 0.71 -1.14 -5.76
N LYS A 31 0.64 -1.71 -6.97
CA LYS A 31 1.00 -3.12 -7.20
C LYS A 31 2.46 -3.37 -6.88
N HIS A 32 3.37 -2.50 -7.34
CA HIS A 32 4.79 -2.59 -7.01
C HIS A 32 5.03 -2.49 -5.51
N LEU A 33 4.32 -1.59 -4.81
CA LEU A 33 4.40 -1.48 -3.34
C LEU A 33 4.05 -2.80 -2.64
N VAL A 34 2.94 -3.45 -3.04
CA VAL A 34 2.51 -4.73 -2.47
C VAL A 34 3.54 -5.82 -2.72
N LYS A 35 3.96 -6.00 -3.99
CA LYS A 35 4.96 -7.01 -4.39
C LYS A 35 6.26 -6.86 -3.60
N ARG A 36 6.79 -5.65 -3.55
CA ARG A 36 8.02 -5.33 -2.80
C ARG A 36 7.85 -5.60 -1.30
N SER A 37 6.68 -5.33 -0.74
CA SER A 37 6.40 -5.59 0.68
C SER A 37 6.32 -7.08 0.99
N ALA A 38 5.72 -7.88 0.10
CA ALA A 38 5.72 -9.33 0.19
C ALA A 38 7.14 -9.92 0.06
N ASP A 39 7.95 -9.42 -0.86
CA ASP A 39 9.34 -9.86 -1.02
C ASP A 39 10.18 -9.58 0.24
N ARG A 40 9.99 -8.40 0.84
CA ARG A 40 10.82 -7.96 1.99
C ARG A 40 10.32 -8.49 3.33
N TYR A 41 9.01 -8.65 3.48
CA TYR A 41 8.36 -8.90 4.76
C TYR A 41 7.35 -10.06 4.69
N GLY A 42 7.49 -10.99 3.75
CA GLY A 42 6.48 -11.99 3.39
C GLY A 42 5.81 -12.69 4.57
N ASN A 43 6.58 -13.18 5.54
CA ASN A 43 6.07 -13.88 6.72
C ASN A 43 5.56 -12.96 7.86
N ALA A 44 5.79 -11.66 7.76
CA ALA A 44 5.29 -10.70 8.74
C ALA A 44 3.80 -10.45 8.52
N VAL A 45 3.08 -10.23 9.63
CA VAL A 45 1.65 -9.89 9.61
C VAL A 45 1.47 -8.48 9.06
N ALA A 46 0.82 -8.35 7.90
CA ALA A 46 0.46 -7.08 7.27
C ALA A 46 -0.80 -6.48 7.90
N PHE A 47 -1.82 -7.31 8.15
CA PHE A 47 -3.10 -6.89 8.72
C PHE A 47 -3.46 -7.74 9.93
N ARG A 48 -4.03 -7.10 10.96
CA ARG A 48 -4.67 -7.78 12.09
C ARG A 48 -6.12 -7.36 12.16
N PHE A 49 -7.01 -8.31 12.34
CA PHE A 49 -8.45 -8.08 12.38
C PHE A 49 -9.14 -9.13 13.25
N LYS A 50 -10.39 -8.87 13.62
CA LYS A 50 -11.22 -9.84 14.33
C LYS A 50 -11.92 -10.73 13.31
N ASP A 51 -11.86 -12.04 13.50
CA ASP A 51 -12.63 -13.01 12.70
C ASP A 51 -14.11 -12.99 13.10
N ILE A 52 -14.92 -13.78 12.38
CA ILE A 52 -16.37 -13.93 12.64
C ILE A 52 -16.68 -14.49 14.04
N ASN A 53 -15.73 -15.19 14.66
CA ASN A 53 -15.85 -15.74 16.01
C ASN A 53 -15.35 -14.75 17.08
N GLY A 54 -14.87 -13.57 16.69
CA GLY A 54 -14.32 -12.54 17.57
C GLY A 54 -12.85 -12.72 17.93
N ASN A 55 -12.14 -13.70 17.37
CA ASN A 55 -10.72 -13.93 17.63
C ASN A 55 -9.85 -12.94 16.85
N ILE A 56 -8.76 -12.48 17.46
CA ILE A 56 -7.77 -11.66 16.74
C ILE A 56 -6.94 -12.58 15.86
N THR A 57 -7.05 -12.41 14.56
CA THR A 57 -6.26 -13.10 13.54
C THR A 57 -5.48 -12.08 12.71
N GLY A 58 -4.67 -12.57 11.77
CA GLY A 58 -3.95 -11.72 10.85
C GLY A 58 -3.65 -12.37 9.51
N LYS A 59 -3.29 -11.52 8.56
CA LYS A 59 -2.86 -11.89 7.21
C LYS A 59 -1.45 -11.38 7.00
N THR A 60 -0.58 -12.25 6.52
CA THR A 60 0.81 -11.94 6.19
C THR A 60 0.91 -11.19 4.86
N TYR A 61 2.05 -10.54 4.61
CA TYR A 61 2.26 -9.84 3.34
C TYR A 61 2.20 -10.79 2.13
N ILE A 62 2.69 -12.03 2.27
CA ILE A 62 2.64 -13.02 1.17
C ILE A 62 1.20 -13.50 0.91
N GLU A 63 0.37 -13.63 1.96
CA GLU A 63 -1.05 -13.95 1.78
C GLU A 63 -1.80 -12.79 1.14
N PHE A 64 -1.53 -11.56 1.55
CA PHE A 64 -2.15 -10.37 0.97
C PHE A 64 -1.84 -10.21 -0.52
N ASP A 65 -0.57 -10.39 -0.90
CA ASP A 65 -0.15 -10.36 -2.30
C ASP A 65 -0.84 -11.45 -3.13
N ARG A 66 -0.93 -12.67 -2.59
CA ARG A 66 -1.63 -13.79 -3.23
C ARG A 66 -3.12 -13.51 -3.39
N ASP A 67 -3.78 -12.96 -2.35
CA ASP A 67 -5.20 -12.64 -2.37
C ASP A 67 -5.50 -11.59 -3.48
N ILE A 68 -4.64 -10.58 -3.64
CA ILE A 68 -4.73 -9.59 -4.73
C ILE A 68 -4.56 -10.22 -6.11
N ASP A 69 -3.55 -11.07 -6.31
CA ASP A 69 -3.32 -11.73 -7.60
C ASP A 69 -4.48 -12.67 -7.98
N CYS A 70 -5.03 -13.40 -7.01
CA CYS A 70 -6.21 -14.24 -7.19
C CYS A 70 -7.41 -13.42 -7.63
N LEU A 71 -7.72 -12.31 -6.93
CA LEU A 71 -8.83 -11.43 -7.29
C LEU A 71 -8.63 -10.82 -8.68
N GLY A 72 -7.44 -10.31 -8.98
CA GLY A 72 -7.11 -9.73 -10.29
C GLY A 72 -7.27 -10.75 -11.43
N THR A 73 -6.81 -11.98 -11.21
CA THR A 73 -6.96 -13.08 -12.19
C THR A 73 -8.43 -13.43 -12.42
N ALA A 74 -9.23 -13.49 -11.36
CA ALA A 74 -10.66 -13.73 -11.46
C ALA A 74 -11.39 -12.62 -12.23
N LEU A 75 -11.12 -11.34 -11.91
CA LEU A 75 -11.72 -10.20 -12.60
C LEU A 75 -11.38 -10.18 -14.10
N ILE A 76 -10.13 -10.52 -14.46
CA ILE A 76 -9.72 -10.65 -15.87
C ILE A 76 -10.48 -11.79 -16.55
N SER A 77 -10.61 -12.94 -15.87
CA SER A 77 -11.32 -14.11 -16.39
C SER A 77 -12.82 -13.84 -16.62
N LEU A 78 -13.40 -12.93 -15.84
CA LEU A 78 -14.77 -12.44 -16.00
C LEU A 78 -14.92 -11.38 -17.12
N GLY A 79 -13.84 -11.05 -17.84
CA GLY A 79 -13.87 -10.04 -18.91
C GLY A 79 -13.92 -8.60 -18.41
N LEU A 80 -13.63 -8.35 -17.13
CA LEU A 80 -13.75 -7.03 -16.52
C LEU A 80 -12.49 -6.17 -16.64
N LYS A 81 -11.46 -6.65 -17.35
CA LYS A 81 -10.18 -5.94 -17.48
C LYS A 81 -10.38 -4.51 -18.03
N GLY A 82 -9.85 -3.51 -17.33
CA GLY A 82 -9.91 -2.11 -17.73
C GLY A 82 -11.20 -1.38 -17.32
N MET A 83 -12.14 -2.08 -16.67
CA MET A 83 -13.32 -1.45 -16.10
C MET A 83 -12.98 -0.67 -14.82
N ARG A 84 -13.86 0.26 -14.44
CA ARG A 84 -13.77 1.00 -13.17
C ARG A 84 -14.67 0.32 -12.14
N TYR A 85 -14.16 0.19 -10.92
CA TYR A 85 -14.87 -0.45 -9.81
C TYR A 85 -15.11 0.54 -8.68
N SER A 86 -16.14 0.29 -7.89
CA SER A 86 -16.40 0.96 -6.61
C SER A 86 -16.63 -0.12 -5.55
N ILE A 87 -16.03 0.06 -4.37
CA ILE A 87 -16.17 -0.85 -3.24
C ILE A 87 -16.86 -0.09 -2.11
N ILE A 88 -17.98 -0.62 -1.63
CA ILE A 88 -18.72 -0.07 -0.49
C ILE A 88 -18.82 -1.19 0.55
N GLY A 89 -18.33 -0.91 1.75
CA GLY A 89 -18.35 -1.88 2.85
C GLY A 89 -17.79 -1.29 4.13
N GLU A 90 -18.07 -1.96 5.25
CA GLU A 90 -17.43 -1.67 6.53
C GLU A 90 -15.96 -2.09 6.52
N ASN A 91 -15.17 -1.53 7.44
CA ASN A 91 -13.75 -1.86 7.57
C ASN A 91 -13.56 -3.34 7.90
N ARG A 92 -12.91 -4.08 7.00
CA ARG A 92 -12.58 -5.51 7.11
C ARG A 92 -11.36 -5.82 6.24
N TYR A 93 -10.79 -7.01 6.37
CA TYR A 93 -9.63 -7.39 5.57
C TYR A 93 -9.91 -7.46 4.07
N GLU A 94 -11.11 -7.89 3.68
CA GLU A 94 -11.51 -8.05 2.29
C GLU A 94 -11.82 -6.73 1.58
N TRP A 95 -11.88 -5.62 2.32
CA TRP A 95 -12.06 -4.28 1.76
C TRP A 95 -10.74 -3.77 1.19
#